data_AF-A0A423T9G4-F1
#
_entry.id   AF-A0A423T9G4-F1
#
_cell.length_a   1.000
_cell.length_b   1.000
_cell.length_c   1.000
_cell.angle_alpha   90.00
_cell.angle_beta   90.00
_cell.angle_gamma   90.00
#
_symmetry.space_group_name_H-M   'P 1'
#
loop_
_entity.id
_entity.type
_entity.pdbx_description
1 polymer ?
#
loop_
_entity_poly.entity_id
_entity_poly.type
_entity_poly.pdbx_seq_one_letter_code
_entity_poly.pdbx_strand_id
1 'polypeptide(L)'
;MSPDSVKTTRRITGSNSCTSGWTQRGNGGLAGSAAGARISAHFRFALHTLFEEFPRANKAIIVEEDLLLAPDFFSYFNQTAWLLDADPTLFCVSAWNDLGALPHGQAPRPVYRVETHAGYGWMIPRMLEEIYSQWKKADKEHDWDVWLRSTEIRAGRECVVPDVSRTFHNGVAGAHVNGMLTQSQFAGHAVTADANVRLKDVEK
;
A
#
# COMPACT_ATOMS: atom_id res chain seq x y z
N MET A 1 -24.90 2.63 53.99
CA MET A 1 -24.02 2.76 52.81
C MET A 1 -24.90 2.81 51.57
N SER A 2 -25.30 4.01 51.16
CA SER A 2 -25.51 4.34 49.74
C SER A 2 -24.20 5.04 49.29
N PRO A 3 -23.84 5.16 48.00
CA PRO A 3 -24.75 5.13 46.85
C PRO A 3 -24.21 4.60 45.50
N ASP A 4 -25.19 4.34 44.62
CA ASP A 4 -25.30 4.81 43.23
C ASP A 4 -24.30 4.43 42.12
N SER A 5 -24.91 3.80 41.11
CA SER A 5 -24.97 4.27 39.72
C SER A 5 -23.67 4.33 38.92
N VAL A 6 -23.58 3.48 37.90
CA VAL A 6 -22.91 3.88 36.66
C VAL A 6 -23.97 4.51 35.77
N LYS A 7 -24.12 5.82 35.96
CA LYS A 7 -24.84 6.71 35.05
C LYS A 7 -24.12 6.76 33.71
N THR A 8 -24.92 6.70 32.67
CA THR A 8 -24.68 7.27 31.34
C THR A 8 -24.08 8.68 31.47
N THR A 9 -22.91 8.91 30.87
CA THR A 9 -22.37 10.26 30.68
C THR A 9 -22.02 10.45 29.20
N ARG A 10 -23.02 10.89 28.43
CA ARG A 10 -22.78 11.86 27.34
C ARG A 10 -22.68 13.24 28.01
N ARG A 11 -21.71 14.06 27.60
CA ARG A 11 -21.93 15.30 26.80
C ARG A 11 -20.85 16.38 27.03
N ILE A 12 -20.14 16.71 25.93
CA ILE A 12 -19.78 18.01 25.32
C ILE A 12 -19.33 19.18 26.23
N THR A 13 -18.10 19.69 26.04
CA THR A 13 -17.75 21.02 25.43
C THR A 13 -16.32 21.39 25.80
N GLY A 14 -15.51 21.75 24.81
CA GLY A 14 -14.15 22.26 25.01
C GLY A 14 -13.45 22.48 23.68
N SER A 15 -13.84 23.55 23.00
CA SER A 15 -13.22 24.05 21.77
C SER A 15 -11.75 24.40 22.00
N ASN A 16 -10.84 23.64 21.40
CA ASN A 16 -9.51 24.14 21.07
C ASN A 16 -9.36 24.08 19.56
N SER A 17 -9.86 25.14 18.92
CA SER A 17 -9.47 25.50 17.57
C SER A 17 -7.98 25.82 17.58
N CYS A 18 -7.13 24.90 17.12
CA CYS A 18 -5.81 25.25 16.61
C CYS A 18 -5.99 25.92 15.24
N THR A 19 -6.45 27.17 15.22
CA THR A 19 -6.31 28.03 14.05
C THR A 19 -4.89 28.59 14.07
N SER A 20 -3.93 27.82 13.54
CA SER A 20 -2.76 28.44 12.94
C SER A 20 -3.24 29.17 11.70
N GLY A 21 -3.35 30.49 11.80
CA GLY A 21 -3.73 31.37 10.70
C GLY A 21 -2.72 31.28 9.57
N TRP A 22 -2.99 30.41 8.61
CA TRP A 22 -2.55 30.58 7.24
C TRP A 22 -3.74 31.16 6.49
N THR A 23 -3.66 32.46 6.24
CA THR A 23 -4.54 33.15 5.30
C THR A 23 -4.50 32.41 3.98
N GLN A 24 -5.64 31.84 3.56
CA GLN A 24 -5.81 31.36 2.19
C GLN A 24 -5.75 32.56 1.25
N ARG A 25 -4.56 32.87 0.76
CA ARG A 25 -4.40 33.46 -0.57
C ARG A 25 -4.49 32.32 -1.57
N GLY A 26 -5.42 32.48 -2.51
CA GLY A 26 -5.81 31.46 -3.45
C GLY A 26 -4.75 31.09 -4.48
N ASN A 27 -5.19 30.13 -5.30
CA ASN A 27 -4.56 29.52 -6.47
C ASN A 27 -3.46 28.48 -6.22
N GLY A 28 -3.90 27.21 -6.27
CA GLY A 28 -3.03 26.05 -6.41
C GLY A 28 -3.76 24.76 -6.04
N GLY A 29 -4.89 24.46 -6.69
CA GLY A 29 -5.41 23.09 -6.65
C GLY A 29 -4.32 22.17 -7.21
N LEU A 30 -3.96 21.13 -6.45
CA LEU A 30 -2.99 20.11 -6.86
C LEU A 30 -3.58 19.33 -8.04
N ALA A 31 -3.48 19.90 -9.24
CA ALA A 31 -3.66 19.14 -10.46
C ALA A 31 -2.52 18.10 -10.48
N GLY A 32 -2.88 16.82 -10.59
CA GLY A 32 -1.91 15.73 -10.72
C GLY A 32 -0.88 16.05 -11.81
N SER A 33 0.39 15.73 -11.56
CA SER A 33 1.44 16.01 -12.53
C SER A 33 1.14 15.27 -13.85
N ALA A 34 1.52 15.86 -15.00
CA ALA A 34 1.33 15.20 -16.29
C ALA A 34 2.01 13.82 -16.38
N ALA A 35 3.06 13.60 -15.58
CA ALA A 35 3.70 12.29 -15.42
C ALA A 35 2.81 11.31 -14.63
N GLY A 36 2.27 11.72 -13.47
CA GLY A 36 1.36 10.92 -12.65
C GLY A 36 0.13 10.45 -13.41
N ALA A 37 -0.50 11.34 -14.19
CA ALA A 37 -1.64 10.98 -15.04
C ALA A 37 -1.28 9.94 -16.12
N ARG A 38 -0.09 10.03 -16.72
CA ARG A 38 0.40 9.04 -17.70
C ARG A 38 0.68 7.69 -17.05
N ILE A 39 1.28 7.69 -15.87
CA ILE A 39 1.55 6.47 -15.09
C ILE A 39 0.22 5.81 -14.71
N SER A 40 -0.75 6.59 -14.22
CA SER A 40 -2.08 6.08 -13.86
C SER A 40 -2.79 5.42 -15.05
N ALA A 41 -2.79 6.08 -16.22
CA ALA A 41 -3.34 5.51 -17.44
C ALA A 41 -2.61 4.22 -17.87
N HIS A 42 -1.29 4.15 -17.69
CA HIS A 42 -0.49 2.96 -17.98
C HIS A 42 -0.85 1.79 -17.06
N PHE A 43 -0.93 2.01 -15.74
CA PHE A 43 -1.36 1.00 -14.78
C PHE A 43 -2.76 0.46 -15.12
N ARG A 44 -3.70 1.36 -15.41
CA ARG A 44 -5.05 0.99 -15.82
C ARG A 44 -5.06 0.11 -17.07
N PHE A 45 -4.27 0.48 -18.09
CA PHE A 45 -4.13 -0.32 -19.31
C PHE A 45 -3.51 -1.69 -19.04
N ALA A 46 -2.42 -1.74 -18.28
CA ALA A 46 -1.68 -2.97 -17.99
C ALA A 46 -2.55 -3.97 -17.21
N LEU A 47 -3.22 -3.49 -16.15
CA LEU A 47 -4.06 -4.36 -15.33
C LEU A 47 -5.29 -4.86 -16.11
N HIS A 48 -5.92 -4.00 -16.92
CA HIS A 48 -7.05 -4.41 -17.77
C HIS A 48 -6.60 -5.47 -18.78
N THR A 49 -5.47 -5.26 -19.45
CA THR A 49 -4.92 -6.20 -20.43
C THR A 49 -4.57 -7.53 -19.78
N LEU A 50 -3.97 -7.52 -18.58
CA LEU A 50 -3.61 -8.73 -17.84
C LEU A 50 -4.83 -9.63 -17.60
N PHE A 51 -5.94 -9.10 -17.09
CA PHE A 51 -7.09 -9.95 -16.76
C PHE A 51 -7.93 -10.36 -17.97
N GLU A 52 -7.83 -9.63 -19.08
CA GLU A 52 -8.37 -10.03 -20.39
C GLU A 52 -7.54 -11.16 -21.02
N GLU A 53 -6.20 -11.05 -21.01
CA GLU A 53 -5.31 -12.07 -21.59
C GLU A 53 -5.26 -13.36 -20.75
N PHE A 54 -5.41 -13.23 -19.43
CA PHE A 54 -5.35 -14.35 -18.49
C PHE A 54 -6.68 -14.51 -17.72
N PRO A 55 -7.78 -14.94 -18.37
CA PRO A 55 -9.11 -14.96 -17.77
C PRO A 55 -9.25 -15.94 -16.60
N ARG A 56 -8.33 -16.91 -16.48
CA ARG A 56 -8.27 -17.87 -15.36
C ARG A 56 -7.44 -17.38 -14.17
N ALA A 57 -6.72 -16.27 -14.31
CA ALA A 57 -5.94 -15.71 -13.23
C ALA A 57 -6.88 -14.98 -12.26
N ASN A 58 -6.95 -15.45 -11.02
CA ASN A 58 -7.73 -14.80 -9.96
C ASN A 58 -6.91 -13.78 -9.16
N LYS A 59 -5.60 -13.70 -9.40
CA LYS A 59 -4.67 -12.77 -8.76
C LYS A 59 -3.58 -12.33 -9.73
N ALA A 60 -2.97 -11.19 -9.44
CA ALA A 60 -1.80 -10.69 -10.17
C ALA A 60 -0.77 -10.15 -9.18
N ILE A 61 0.52 -10.33 -9.49
CA ILE A 61 1.63 -9.67 -8.79
C ILE A 61 2.14 -8.56 -9.71
N ILE A 62 2.22 -7.34 -9.19
CA ILE A 62 2.66 -6.14 -9.90
C ILE A 62 4.04 -5.75 -9.38
N VAL A 63 4.97 -5.53 -10.30
CA VAL A 63 6.36 -5.16 -10.02
C VAL A 63 6.74 -3.99 -10.93
N GLU A 64 7.28 -2.93 -10.33
CA GLU A 64 7.85 -1.79 -11.06
C GLU A 64 9.28 -2.09 -11.52
N GLU A 65 9.74 -1.42 -12.57
CA GLU A 65 11.02 -1.76 -13.24
C GLU A 65 12.26 -1.45 -12.40
N ASP A 66 12.13 -0.63 -11.36
CA ASP A 66 13.21 -0.16 -10.49
C ASP A 66 13.27 -0.90 -9.13
N LEU A 67 12.58 -2.04 -9.03
CA LEU A 67 12.62 -2.92 -7.86
C LEU A 67 13.62 -4.06 -8.03
N LEU A 68 14.50 -4.20 -7.04
CA LEU A 68 15.30 -5.41 -6.85
C LEU A 68 14.49 -6.40 -5.99
N LEU A 69 14.38 -7.64 -6.45
CA LEU A 69 13.59 -8.67 -5.78
C LEU A 69 14.45 -9.53 -4.85
N ALA A 70 13.92 -9.83 -3.66
CA ALA A 70 14.53 -10.79 -2.75
C ALA A 70 14.52 -12.22 -3.33
N PRO A 71 15.46 -13.10 -2.94
CA PRO A 71 15.48 -14.48 -3.40
C PRO A 71 14.22 -15.29 -3.06
N ASP A 72 13.50 -14.95 -1.98
CA ASP A 72 12.26 -15.60 -1.57
C ASP A 72 10.98 -14.89 -2.07
N PHE A 73 11.07 -13.88 -2.95
CA PHE A 73 9.93 -13.04 -3.38
C PHE A 73 8.69 -13.85 -3.79
N PHE A 74 8.84 -14.84 -4.68
CA PHE A 74 7.72 -15.68 -5.10
C PHE A 74 7.29 -16.68 -4.01
N SER A 75 8.21 -17.15 -3.18
CA SER A 75 7.90 -18.03 -2.04
C SER A 75 7.05 -17.30 -0.99
N TYR A 76 7.33 -16.02 -0.75
CA TYR A 76 6.54 -15.14 0.11
C TYR A 76 5.11 -15.00 -0.40
N PHE A 77 4.91 -14.68 -1.68
CA PHE A 77 3.57 -14.57 -2.26
C PHE A 77 2.84 -15.91 -2.29
N ASN A 78 3.54 -17.01 -2.56
CA ASN A 78 2.92 -18.34 -2.54
C ASN A 78 2.39 -18.71 -1.14
N GLN A 79 3.13 -18.39 -0.08
CA GLN A 79 2.71 -18.65 1.31
C GLN A 79 1.54 -17.77 1.76
N THR A 80 1.37 -16.58 1.18
CA THR A 80 0.35 -15.59 1.57
C THR A 80 -0.84 -15.51 0.62
N ALA A 81 -0.76 -16.09 -0.58
CA ALA A 81 -1.80 -15.95 -1.60
C ALA A 81 -3.18 -16.42 -1.13
N TRP A 82 -3.24 -17.48 -0.33
CA TRP A 82 -4.50 -18.00 0.18
C TRP A 82 -5.23 -17.03 1.13
N LEU A 83 -4.50 -16.09 1.77
CA LEU A 83 -5.10 -15.09 2.65
C LEU A 83 -6.08 -14.19 1.89
N LEU A 84 -5.74 -13.82 0.65
CA LEU A 84 -6.62 -13.02 -0.21
C LEU A 84 -7.89 -13.76 -0.66
N ASP A 85 -7.89 -15.10 -0.59
CA ASP A 85 -9.09 -15.90 -0.85
C ASP A 85 -9.93 -16.11 0.43
N ALA A 86 -9.26 -16.23 1.58
CA ALA A 86 -9.89 -16.56 2.85
C ALA A 86 -10.45 -15.33 3.59
N ASP A 87 -9.83 -14.16 3.42
CA ASP A 87 -10.17 -12.95 4.17
C ASP A 87 -10.60 -11.80 3.24
N PRO A 88 -11.91 -11.50 3.14
CA PRO A 88 -12.41 -10.42 2.30
C PRO A 88 -12.09 -9.01 2.84
N THR A 89 -11.56 -8.89 4.06
CA THR A 89 -11.11 -7.62 4.63
C THR A 89 -9.70 -7.24 4.16
N LEU A 90 -9.01 -8.12 3.42
CA LEU A 90 -7.74 -7.81 2.80
C LEU A 90 -7.91 -7.18 1.42
N PHE A 91 -7.10 -6.16 1.15
CA PHE A 91 -7.00 -5.47 -0.12
C PHE A 91 -5.86 -6.01 -0.97
N CYS A 92 -4.70 -6.27 -0.34
CA CYS A 92 -3.51 -6.71 -1.04
C CYS A 92 -2.53 -7.46 -0.12
N VAL A 93 -1.51 -8.05 -0.73
CA VAL A 93 -0.27 -8.43 -0.05
C VAL A 93 0.84 -7.61 -0.69
N SER A 94 1.66 -6.89 0.08
CA SER A 94 2.80 -6.13 -0.45
C SER A 94 4.11 -6.71 0.10
N ALA A 95 5.14 -6.69 -0.73
CA ALA A 95 6.49 -7.07 -0.41
C ALA A 95 7.26 -5.97 0.35
N TRP A 96 6.65 -4.81 0.58
CA TRP A 96 7.32 -3.64 1.12
C TRP A 96 6.79 -3.25 2.50
N ASN A 97 7.71 -2.99 3.43
CA ASN A 97 7.44 -2.39 4.71
C ASN A 97 7.94 -0.94 4.73
N ASP A 98 7.02 0.02 4.78
CA ASP A 98 7.33 1.47 4.86
C ASP A 98 8.17 1.84 6.08
N LEU A 99 8.10 1.06 7.15
CA LEU A 99 8.87 1.26 8.39
C LEU A 99 10.13 0.38 8.46
N GLY A 100 10.44 -0.37 7.40
CA GLY A 100 11.55 -1.33 7.35
C GLY A 100 12.95 -0.72 7.42
N ALA A 101 13.08 0.61 7.41
CA ALA A 101 14.33 1.31 7.68
C ALA A 101 14.56 1.66 9.16
N LEU A 102 13.52 1.54 10.01
CA LEU A 102 13.66 1.82 11.43
C LEU A 102 14.45 0.71 12.13
N PRO A 103 15.30 1.05 13.13
CA PRO A 103 16.00 0.07 13.93
C PRO A 103 15.02 -0.63 14.88
N HIS A 104 14.37 -1.68 14.38
CA HIS A 104 13.61 -2.64 15.17
C HIS A 104 14.25 -4.03 15.06
N GLY A 105 13.87 -4.96 15.93
CA GLY A 105 14.34 -6.34 15.89
C GLY A 105 13.82 -7.07 14.66
N GLN A 106 14.42 -6.78 13.50
CA GLN A 106 14.01 -7.26 12.18
C GLN A 106 14.14 -8.77 12.07
N ALA A 107 13.08 -9.43 11.65
CA ALA A 107 13.02 -10.86 11.41
C ALA A 107 12.34 -11.14 10.07
N PRO A 108 12.85 -12.05 9.23
CA PRO A 108 12.27 -12.28 7.91
C PRO A 108 10.92 -13.01 7.95
N ARG A 109 10.55 -13.63 9.09
CA ARG A 109 9.39 -14.54 9.19
C ARG A 109 8.04 -13.88 9.51
N PRO A 110 7.96 -12.86 10.38
CA PRO A 110 6.68 -12.22 10.70
C PRO A 110 6.09 -11.43 9.54
N VAL A 111 4.77 -11.32 9.55
CA VAL A 111 3.97 -10.45 8.67
C VAL A 111 2.97 -9.64 9.50
N TYR A 112 2.55 -8.50 8.97
CA TYR A 112 1.63 -7.58 9.63
C TYR A 112 0.49 -7.19 8.72
N ARG A 113 -0.61 -6.72 9.31
CA ARG A 113 -1.66 -5.99 8.60
C ARG A 113 -1.45 -4.50 8.76
N VAL A 114 -1.63 -3.76 7.68
CA VAL A 114 -1.51 -2.30 7.66
C VAL A 114 -2.70 -1.67 6.96
N GLU A 115 -3.16 -0.53 7.51
CA GLU A 115 -4.29 0.24 6.98
C GLU A 115 -3.89 1.14 5.79
N THR A 116 -2.99 0.67 4.94
CA THR A 116 -2.52 1.38 3.75
C THR A 116 -2.26 0.41 2.61
N HIS A 117 -2.10 0.97 1.41
CA HIS A 117 -1.61 0.27 0.25
C HIS A 117 -0.14 0.64 0.01
N ALA A 118 0.78 -0.19 0.50
CA ALA A 118 2.21 0.09 0.48
C ALA A 118 2.81 0.13 -0.94
N GLY A 119 2.35 -0.73 -1.85
CA GLY A 119 2.89 -0.81 -3.22
C GLY A 119 4.22 -1.56 -3.29
N TYR A 120 5.15 -1.07 -4.12
CA TYR A 120 6.54 -1.56 -4.25
C TYR A 120 6.69 -3.10 -4.34
N GLY A 121 5.94 -3.73 -5.25
CA GLY A 121 5.84 -5.18 -5.38
C GLY A 121 4.66 -5.73 -4.58
N TRP A 122 3.52 -5.93 -5.23
CA TRP A 122 2.27 -6.23 -4.53
C TRP A 122 1.36 -7.16 -5.32
N MET A 123 0.59 -7.96 -4.61
CA MET A 123 -0.37 -8.92 -5.14
C MET A 123 -1.80 -8.49 -4.85
N ILE A 124 -2.65 -8.61 -5.86
CA ILE A 124 -4.08 -8.28 -5.79
C ILE A 124 -4.98 -9.41 -6.23
N PRO A 125 -6.22 -9.47 -5.70
CA PRO A 125 -7.27 -10.28 -6.28
C PRO A 125 -7.87 -9.64 -7.55
N ARG A 126 -8.38 -10.47 -8.45
CA ARG A 126 -9.12 -10.06 -9.68
C ARG A 126 -10.34 -9.19 -9.39
N MET A 127 -10.93 -9.31 -8.19
CA MET A 127 -12.12 -8.55 -7.76
C MET A 127 -11.94 -7.02 -7.83
N LEU A 128 -10.71 -6.52 -8.01
CA LEU A 128 -10.45 -5.13 -8.40
C LEU A 128 -11.05 -4.73 -9.77
N GLU A 129 -11.67 -5.63 -10.54
CA GLU A 129 -12.50 -5.30 -11.71
C GLU A 129 -13.56 -4.21 -11.43
N GLU A 130 -14.18 -4.23 -10.25
CA GLU A 130 -15.16 -3.22 -9.82
C GLU A 130 -14.55 -1.81 -9.72
N ILE A 131 -13.26 -1.73 -9.39
CA ILE A 131 -12.51 -0.50 -9.17
C ILE A 131 -12.10 0.18 -10.49
N TYR A 132 -11.94 -0.56 -11.59
CA TYR A 132 -11.63 0.05 -12.91
C TYR A 132 -12.71 1.01 -13.39
N SER A 133 -13.98 0.71 -13.10
CA SER A 133 -15.09 1.58 -13.46
C SER A 133 -14.95 2.96 -12.80
N GLN A 134 -14.35 3.01 -11.62
CA GLN A 134 -14.10 4.22 -10.84
C GLN A 134 -12.79 4.91 -11.27
N TRP A 135 -11.80 4.16 -11.73
CA TRP A 135 -10.50 4.67 -12.20
C TRP A 135 -10.64 5.73 -13.31
N LYS A 136 -11.65 5.59 -14.20
CA LYS A 136 -11.96 6.55 -15.26
C LYS A 136 -12.17 7.99 -14.77
N LYS A 137 -12.60 8.17 -13.51
CA LYS A 137 -12.78 9.50 -12.90
C LYS A 137 -11.49 10.05 -12.28
N ALA A 138 -10.60 9.16 -11.84
CA ALA A 138 -9.38 9.49 -11.10
C ALA A 138 -8.16 9.80 -11.99
N ASP A 139 -8.15 9.33 -13.25
CA ASP A 139 -7.02 9.46 -14.21
C ASP A 139 -6.49 10.91 -14.40
N LYS A 140 -7.22 11.93 -13.94
CA LYS A 140 -6.87 13.34 -14.15
C LYS A 140 -6.53 14.11 -12.88
N GLU A 141 -6.75 13.54 -11.71
CA GLU A 141 -6.73 14.31 -10.45
C GLU A 141 -5.67 13.82 -9.45
N HIS A 142 -5.32 12.51 -9.49
CA HIS A 142 -4.46 11.91 -8.46
C HIS A 142 -3.45 10.92 -9.04
N ASP A 143 -2.32 10.78 -8.35
CA ASP A 143 -1.42 9.63 -8.55
C ASP A 143 -2.19 8.35 -8.21
N TRP A 144 -1.98 7.30 -9.02
CA TRP A 144 -2.79 6.08 -8.97
C TRP A 144 -2.75 5.40 -7.60
N ASP A 145 -1.59 5.41 -6.95
CA ASP A 145 -1.35 4.78 -5.67
C ASP A 145 -1.99 5.58 -4.53
N VAL A 146 -1.95 6.92 -4.58
CA VAL A 146 -2.69 7.80 -3.67
C VAL A 146 -4.19 7.55 -3.78
N TRP A 147 -4.69 7.39 -5.01
CA TRP A 147 -6.10 7.06 -5.24
C TRP A 147 -6.47 5.68 -4.68
N LEU A 148 -5.63 4.65 -4.83
CA LEU A 148 -5.86 3.33 -4.22
C LEU A 148 -5.88 3.37 -2.69
N ARG A 149 -5.13 4.30 -2.06
CA ARG A 149 -5.11 4.50 -0.60
C ARG A 149 -6.35 5.23 -0.07
N SER A 150 -7.13 5.88 -0.94
CA SER A 150 -8.26 6.69 -0.52
C SER A 150 -9.30 5.85 0.24
N THR A 151 -10.03 6.50 1.14
CA THR A 151 -11.06 5.86 1.96
C THR A 151 -12.16 5.22 1.12
N GLU A 152 -12.48 5.82 -0.01
CA GLU A 152 -13.52 5.38 -0.95
C GLU A 152 -13.11 4.09 -1.66
N ILE A 153 -11.84 3.97 -2.03
CA ILE A 153 -11.34 2.81 -2.79
C ILE A 153 -10.89 1.69 -1.86
N ARG A 154 -10.08 2.00 -0.85
CA ARG A 154 -9.61 1.00 0.12
C ARG A 154 -10.77 0.47 0.97
N ALA A 155 -11.77 1.30 1.27
CA ALA A 155 -12.99 0.94 1.97
C ALA A 155 -12.74 0.21 3.31
N GLY A 156 -11.73 0.67 4.06
CA GLY A 156 -11.36 0.10 5.36
C GLY A 156 -10.57 -1.22 5.30
N ARG A 157 -10.32 -1.78 4.11
CA ARG A 157 -9.51 -3.00 3.95
C ARG A 157 -8.03 -2.74 4.22
N GLU A 158 -7.28 -3.79 4.53
CA GLU A 158 -5.87 -3.71 4.91
C GLU A 158 -4.99 -4.49 3.93
N CYS A 159 -3.69 -4.25 3.95
CA CYS A 159 -2.73 -5.09 3.24
C CYS A 159 -1.86 -5.88 4.20
N VAL A 160 -1.42 -7.06 3.77
CA VAL A 160 -0.37 -7.81 4.46
C VAL A 160 1.00 -7.32 4.00
N VAL A 161 1.93 -7.08 4.93
CA VAL A 161 3.33 -6.72 4.65
C VAL A 161 4.27 -7.58 5.48
N PRO A 162 5.50 -7.89 5.01
CA PRO A 162 6.49 -8.57 5.82
C PRO A 162 7.15 -7.61 6.81
N ASP A 163 7.78 -8.13 7.87
CA ASP A 163 8.61 -7.31 8.76
C ASP A 163 9.88 -6.81 8.05
N VAL A 164 10.55 -7.68 7.29
CA VAL A 164 11.67 -7.35 6.38
C VAL A 164 11.17 -7.33 4.94
N SER A 165 11.40 -6.26 4.18
CA SER A 165 10.92 -6.17 2.79
C SER A 165 11.48 -7.30 1.90
N ARG A 166 10.72 -7.65 0.86
CA ARG A 166 11.11 -8.56 -0.25
C ARG A 166 11.42 -7.84 -1.54
N THR A 167 11.38 -6.52 -1.50
CA THR A 167 11.73 -5.61 -2.58
C THR A 167 12.60 -4.48 -2.05
N PHE A 168 13.53 -4.02 -2.88
CA PHE A 168 14.31 -2.81 -2.64
C PHE A 168 14.12 -1.86 -3.82
N HIS A 169 13.72 -0.62 -3.55
CA HIS A 169 13.60 0.40 -4.59
C HIS A 169 14.97 1.03 -4.89
N ASN A 170 15.50 0.77 -6.08
CA ASN A 170 16.82 1.24 -6.52
C ASN A 170 16.75 2.40 -7.55
N GLY A 171 15.54 2.93 -7.80
CA GLY A 171 15.33 4.05 -8.72
C GLY A 171 15.95 5.36 -8.20
N VAL A 172 17.03 5.81 -8.83
CA VAL A 172 17.72 7.08 -8.48
C VAL A 172 17.22 8.29 -9.27
N ALA A 173 16.40 8.05 -10.31
CA ALA A 173 15.73 9.07 -11.10
C ALA A 173 14.38 8.51 -11.59
N GLY A 174 13.33 9.32 -11.50
CA GLY A 174 11.98 8.91 -11.91
C GLY A 174 11.01 10.08 -11.89
N ALA A 175 9.72 9.80 -12.03
CA ALA A 175 8.68 10.84 -12.09
C ALA A 175 8.58 11.69 -10.81
N HIS A 176 8.83 11.06 -9.66
CA HIS A 176 8.71 11.70 -8.34
C HIS A 176 9.98 11.55 -7.47
N VAL A 177 11.02 10.89 -7.98
CA VAL A 177 12.26 10.62 -7.23
C VAL A 177 13.48 11.25 -7.90
N ASN A 178 14.42 11.68 -7.08
CA ASN A 178 15.76 12.11 -7.47
C ASN A 178 16.78 11.48 -6.53
N GLY A 179 18.05 11.47 -6.91
CA GLY A 179 19.09 10.73 -6.16
C GLY A 179 19.17 11.06 -4.67
N MET A 180 18.94 12.31 -4.28
CA MET A 180 18.91 12.70 -2.86
C MET A 180 17.69 12.14 -2.13
N LEU A 181 16.51 12.26 -2.74
CA LEU A 181 15.28 11.71 -2.18
C LEU A 181 15.41 10.18 -2.04
N THR A 182 15.89 9.50 -3.09
CA THR A 182 16.09 8.05 -3.10
C THR A 182 17.00 7.62 -1.97
N GLN A 183 18.13 8.32 -1.78
CA GLN A 183 19.06 8.01 -0.70
C GLN A 183 18.43 8.23 0.68
N SER A 184 17.67 9.31 0.87
CA SER A 184 17.04 9.60 2.16
C SER A 184 15.90 8.64 2.52
N GLN A 185 15.14 8.17 1.52
CA GLN A 185 13.93 7.38 1.75
C GLN A 185 14.19 5.87 1.72
N PHE A 186 15.04 5.38 0.81
CA PHE A 186 15.14 3.94 0.54
C PHE A 186 16.43 3.30 1.04
N ALA A 187 17.53 4.05 1.18
CA ALA A 187 18.85 3.45 1.47
C ALA A 187 18.91 2.70 2.82
N GLY A 188 18.03 3.03 3.78
CA GLY A 188 17.96 2.37 5.07
C GLY A 188 17.14 1.08 5.09
N HIS A 189 16.39 0.77 4.02
CA HIS A 189 15.49 -0.38 4.03
C HIS A 189 16.24 -1.70 3.89
N ALA A 190 16.00 -2.62 4.83
CA ALA A 190 16.52 -3.97 4.78
C ALA A 190 15.68 -4.86 3.84
N VAL A 191 16.37 -5.74 3.10
CA VAL A 191 15.77 -6.81 2.31
C VAL A 191 16.40 -8.13 2.68
N THR A 192 15.58 -9.19 2.76
CA THR A 192 16.09 -10.53 3.10
C THR A 192 16.99 -11.08 2.01
N ALA A 193 18.08 -11.73 2.42
CA ALA A 193 18.94 -12.51 1.54
C ALA A 193 18.65 -14.02 1.62
N ASP A 194 17.79 -14.45 2.55
CA ASP A 194 17.41 -15.86 2.71
C ASP A 194 16.34 -16.25 1.67
N ALA A 195 16.64 -17.28 0.87
CA ALA A 195 15.75 -17.82 -0.15
C ALA A 195 14.68 -18.78 0.40
N ASN A 196 14.84 -19.27 1.63
CA ASN A 196 14.07 -20.40 2.18
C ASN A 196 13.20 -20.01 3.38
N VAL A 197 12.87 -18.72 3.51
CA VAL A 197 12.08 -18.24 4.64
C VAL A 197 10.73 -18.97 4.72
N ARG A 198 10.41 -19.45 5.93
CA ARG A 198 9.08 -19.95 6.30
C ARG A 198 8.40 -18.93 7.18
N LEU A 199 7.30 -18.38 6.69
CA LEU A 199 6.54 -17.37 7.43
C LEU A 199 6.03 -17.96 8.74
N LYS A 200 5.95 -17.11 9.77
CA LYS A 200 5.48 -17.52 11.08
C LYS A 200 3.96 -17.37 11.12
N ASP A 201 3.24 -18.42 11.54
CA ASP A 201 1.78 -18.40 11.74
C ASP A 201 0.97 -18.10 10.45
N VAL A 202 1.52 -18.45 9.27
CA VAL A 202 0.87 -18.32 7.95
C VAL A 202 0.74 -19.70 7.29
N GLU A 203 0.25 -20.68 8.05
CA GLU A 203 -0.05 -22.02 7.56
C GLU A 203 -1.54 -22.14 7.21
N LYS A 204 -1.86 -22.91 6.18
CA LYS A 204 -3.24 -23.15 5.71
C LYS A 204 -3.83 -24.39 6.37
#